data_AF-A0A3P6CNV7-F1
#
_entry.id   AF-A0A3P6CNV7-F1
#
_cell.length_a   1.000
_cell.length_b   1.000
_cell.length_c   1.000
_cell.angle_alpha   90.00
_cell.angle_beta   90.00
_cell.angle_gamma   90.00
#
_symmetry.space_group_name_H-M   'P 1'
#
loop_
_entity.id
_entity.type
_entity.pdbx_description
1 polymer ?
#
loop_
_entity_poly.entity_id
_entity_poly.type
_entity_poly.pdbx_seq_one_letter_code
_entity_poly.pdbx_strand_id
1 'polypeptide(L)'
;MTTVDNMSSVPASEDTEFGFKRPEMYSTNIANSITSYGRHVFVLYKTPEAWISHVEEEGLPQRFATLLKDRKSDLLVQTKLNVCEGGGSDGDVLIFPDMVRYKGIKDTEVESFFEDVLVNGKPWRSGREEKISGTFVFVCTHASRDKRCGVCGPVILERFVQEIGSRGLSDQISLKRCSHVGQHKYAGNIIIFSPDSAGKISGNWYGYVTPDDVPELLDQHIAKGEIIQRIWRGQMGLAEGVAEKEHEQRVVPNGNPVVENFTGGCCQGANGSVSCCQNENPKPEPVKKEGKCDIWFQPLDKEEMYLGAAVVGAVATIAMIGYTFFKRSG
;
A
#
# COMPACT_ATOMS: atom_id res chain seq x y z
N MET A 1 -7.28 28.12 27.64
CA MET A 1 -8.18 26.99 27.33
C MET A 1 -9.04 27.40 26.16
N THR A 2 -8.53 27.21 24.95
CA THR A 2 -9.26 27.48 23.70
C THR A 2 -9.84 26.17 23.22
N THR A 3 -11.16 26.16 23.06
CA THR A 3 -12.01 25.05 22.68
C THR A 3 -11.59 24.44 21.34
N VAL A 4 -11.18 23.17 21.39
CA VAL A 4 -11.03 22.27 20.23
C VAL A 4 -12.44 21.79 19.88
N ASP A 5 -13.19 22.58 19.11
CA ASP A 5 -14.48 22.16 18.58
C ASP A 5 -14.75 22.91 17.28
N ASN A 6 -14.11 22.46 16.20
CA ASN A 6 -14.75 22.45 14.89
C ASN A 6 -13.99 21.51 13.94
N MET A 7 -13.97 20.22 14.27
CA MET A 7 -13.65 19.22 13.25
C MET A 7 -14.84 19.19 12.30
N SER A 8 -14.60 19.33 10.99
CA SER A 8 -15.69 19.40 9.99
C SER A 8 -16.59 18.17 10.12
N SER A 9 -17.72 18.31 10.82
CA SER A 9 -18.55 17.17 11.17
C SER A 9 -19.33 16.71 9.95
N VAL A 10 -19.04 15.49 9.47
CA VAL A 10 -19.83 14.83 8.43
C VAL A 10 -21.28 14.71 8.94
N PRO A 11 -22.30 15.08 8.14
CA PRO A 11 -23.70 14.90 8.50
C PRO A 11 -23.98 13.46 8.94
N ALA A 12 -24.78 13.26 10.00
CA ALA A 12 -24.96 11.93 10.60
C ALA A 12 -25.43 10.86 9.60
N SER A 13 -26.30 11.21 8.66
CA SER A 13 -26.76 10.30 7.60
C SER A 13 -25.63 9.91 6.63
N GLU A 14 -24.79 10.88 6.25
CA GLU A 14 -23.63 10.65 5.37
C GLU A 14 -22.55 9.84 6.08
N ASP A 15 -22.39 10.02 7.39
CA ASP A 15 -21.45 9.25 8.22
C ASP A 15 -21.87 7.77 8.35
N THR A 16 -23.18 7.50 8.43
CA THR A 16 -23.70 6.12 8.43
C THR A 16 -23.63 5.43 7.08
N GLU A 17 -23.68 6.17 5.96
CA GLU A 17 -23.67 5.60 4.61
C GLU A 17 -22.25 5.48 4.04
N PHE A 18 -21.41 6.51 4.26
CA PHE A 18 -20.10 6.63 3.65
C PHE A 18 -18.95 6.81 4.64
N GLY A 19 -19.23 7.30 5.85
CA GLY A 19 -18.24 7.63 6.87
C GLY A 19 -17.83 6.46 7.78
N PHE A 20 -17.62 6.77 9.06
CA PHE A 20 -17.04 5.86 10.05
C PHE A 20 -18.09 5.03 10.80
N LYS A 21 -19.37 5.37 10.67
CA LYS A 21 -20.50 4.67 11.34
C LYS A 21 -21.19 3.64 10.46
N ARG A 22 -20.59 3.29 9.32
CA ARG A 22 -21.14 2.26 8.43
C ARG A 22 -21.22 0.91 9.14
N PRO A 23 -22.30 0.14 8.95
CA PRO A 23 -22.51 -1.11 9.68
C PRO A 23 -21.47 -2.20 9.37
N GLU A 24 -20.84 -2.16 8.20
CA GLU A 24 -19.84 -3.15 7.77
C GLU A 24 -18.40 -2.82 8.19
N MET A 25 -18.18 -1.72 8.92
CA MET A 25 -16.86 -1.39 9.48
C MET A 25 -16.34 -2.57 10.31
N TYR A 26 -15.08 -2.97 10.09
CA TYR A 26 -14.42 -4.07 10.79
C TYR A 26 -15.08 -5.46 10.63
N SER A 27 -16.04 -5.62 9.71
CA SER A 27 -16.74 -6.90 9.49
C SER A 27 -15.88 -7.97 8.79
N THR A 28 -14.75 -7.58 8.20
CA THR A 28 -13.85 -8.48 7.47
C THR A 28 -12.42 -8.40 8.00
N ASN A 29 -11.72 -9.53 7.99
CA ASN A 29 -10.29 -9.52 8.25
C ASN A 29 -9.56 -8.88 7.05
N ILE A 30 -8.80 -7.83 7.31
CA ILE A 30 -8.11 -7.04 6.27
C ILE A 30 -6.62 -7.29 6.23
N ALA A 31 -6.06 -8.08 7.17
CA ALA A 31 -4.65 -8.42 7.20
C ALA A 31 -4.24 -9.12 5.91
N ASN A 32 -3.07 -8.74 5.37
CA ASN A 32 -2.53 -9.27 4.12
C ASN A 32 -3.48 -9.15 2.90
N SER A 33 -4.38 -8.17 2.89
CA SER A 33 -5.32 -7.91 1.78
C SER A 33 -4.73 -7.10 0.62
N ILE A 34 -3.44 -6.77 0.65
CA ILE A 34 -2.74 -6.14 -0.47
C ILE A 34 -1.98 -7.17 -1.28
N THR A 35 -2.04 -7.07 -2.60
CA THR A 35 -1.14 -7.81 -3.49
C THR A 35 0.30 -7.37 -3.27
N SER A 36 1.22 -8.33 -3.16
CA SER A 36 2.66 -8.06 -3.03
C SER A 36 3.17 -7.22 -4.21
N TYR A 37 4.09 -6.29 -3.92
CA TYR A 37 4.75 -5.43 -4.91
C TYR A 37 6.03 -4.83 -4.31
N GLY A 38 6.99 -4.46 -5.14
CA GLY A 38 8.33 -4.03 -4.70
C GLY A 38 8.58 -2.52 -4.76
N ARG A 39 7.83 -1.78 -5.58
CA ARG A 39 8.02 -0.33 -5.78
C ARG A 39 6.69 0.41 -5.83
N HIS A 40 6.60 1.54 -5.15
CA HIS A 40 5.46 2.46 -5.26
C HIS A 40 5.90 3.76 -5.94
N VAL A 41 5.18 4.15 -6.98
CA VAL A 41 5.38 5.40 -7.71
C VAL A 41 4.17 6.30 -7.47
N PHE A 42 4.40 7.51 -6.96
CA PHE A 42 3.39 8.55 -6.90
C PHE A 42 3.70 9.64 -7.91
N VAL A 43 2.77 9.91 -8.82
CA VAL A 43 2.82 11.08 -9.70
C VAL A 43 2.08 12.22 -9.02
N LEU A 44 2.73 13.36 -8.83
CA LEU A 44 2.11 14.58 -8.33
C LEU A 44 1.36 15.23 -9.49
N TYR A 45 0.05 15.37 -9.36
CA TYR A 45 -0.80 15.86 -10.45
C TYR A 45 -2.09 16.46 -9.91
N LYS A 46 -2.36 17.72 -10.23
CA LYS A 46 -3.59 18.46 -9.85
C LYS A 46 -3.92 18.37 -8.35
N THR A 47 -5.05 18.95 -7.94
CA THR A 47 -5.62 18.74 -6.61
C THR A 47 -6.73 17.68 -6.67
N PRO A 48 -7.10 17.04 -5.55
CA PRO A 48 -8.12 16.01 -5.53
C PRO A 48 -9.48 16.41 -6.10
N GLU A 49 -9.83 17.69 -6.01
CA GLU A 49 -11.08 18.25 -6.53
C GLU A 49 -11.12 18.24 -8.07
N ALA A 50 -9.95 18.23 -8.72
CA ALA A 50 -9.82 18.22 -10.17
C ALA A 50 -9.56 16.82 -10.75
N TRP A 51 -9.51 15.77 -9.92
CA TRP A 51 -9.33 14.40 -10.39
C TRP A 51 -10.64 13.81 -10.89
N ILE A 52 -10.61 13.26 -12.11
CA ILE A 52 -11.66 12.38 -12.61
C ILE A 52 -11.64 11.04 -11.86
N SER A 53 -12.73 10.28 -11.92
CA SER A 53 -12.87 9.00 -11.18
C SER A 53 -11.70 8.04 -11.45
N HIS A 54 -11.24 7.98 -12.70
CA HIS A 54 -10.08 7.21 -13.12
C HIS A 54 -8.96 8.16 -13.52
N VAL A 55 -8.23 8.69 -12.55
CA VAL A 55 -7.17 9.68 -12.77
C VAL A 55 -6.10 9.20 -13.76
N GLU A 56 -5.92 7.88 -13.86
CA GLU A 56 -5.06 7.18 -14.81
C GLU A 56 -5.54 7.17 -16.27
N GLU A 57 -6.70 7.75 -16.59
CA GLU A 57 -7.26 7.78 -17.94
C GLU A 57 -7.02 9.10 -18.68
N GLU A 58 -6.45 10.12 -18.02
CA GLU A 58 -6.12 11.39 -18.65
C GLU A 58 -4.74 11.94 -18.27
N GLY A 59 -4.21 12.80 -19.15
CA GLY A 59 -3.03 13.62 -18.88
C GLY A 59 -1.77 12.83 -18.52
N LEU A 60 -0.97 13.40 -17.62
CA LEU A 60 0.31 12.82 -17.22
C LEU A 60 0.17 11.44 -16.54
N PRO A 61 -0.76 11.22 -15.59
CA PRO A 61 -0.92 9.90 -14.98
C PRO A 61 -1.25 8.79 -15.99
N GLN A 62 -2.01 9.09 -17.04
CA GLN A 62 -2.31 8.13 -18.11
C GLN A 62 -1.04 7.66 -18.83
N ARG A 63 -0.10 8.56 -19.11
CA ARG A 63 1.17 8.18 -19.76
C ARG A 63 1.93 7.17 -18.91
N PHE A 64 2.02 7.41 -17.60
CA PHE A 64 2.64 6.47 -16.66
C PHE A 64 1.89 5.14 -16.57
N ALA A 65 0.56 5.18 -16.47
CA ALA A 65 -0.28 3.99 -16.36
C ALA A 65 -0.16 3.09 -17.60
N THR A 66 -0.21 3.69 -18.80
CA THR A 66 -0.03 2.99 -20.08
C THR A 66 1.33 2.31 -20.14
N LEU A 67 2.43 3.01 -19.82
CA LEU A 67 3.76 2.39 -19.86
C LEU A 67 3.94 1.28 -18.83
N LEU A 68 3.45 1.45 -17.60
CA LEU A 68 3.50 0.39 -16.59
C LEU A 68 2.70 -0.86 -17.01
N LYS A 69 1.60 -0.67 -17.73
CA LYS A 69 0.79 -1.76 -18.27
C LYS A 69 1.50 -2.46 -19.44
N ASP A 70 1.94 -1.69 -20.43
CA ASP A 70 2.47 -2.21 -21.70
C ASP A 70 3.87 -2.80 -21.53
N ARG A 71 4.66 -2.26 -20.61
CA ARG A 71 6.07 -2.63 -20.39
C ARG A 71 6.29 -3.32 -19.05
N LYS A 72 5.26 -3.97 -18.51
CA LYS A 72 5.31 -4.65 -17.19
C LYS A 72 6.45 -5.68 -17.08
N SER A 73 6.77 -6.38 -18.18
CA SER A 73 7.84 -7.39 -18.24
C SER A 73 9.25 -6.81 -18.13
N ASP A 74 9.41 -5.52 -18.44
CA ASP A 74 10.71 -4.84 -18.47
C ASP A 74 11.11 -4.37 -17.06
N LEU A 75 10.17 -4.36 -16.11
CA LEU A 75 10.38 -3.87 -14.75
C LEU A 75 11.06 -4.92 -13.88
N LEU A 76 12.10 -4.50 -13.16
CA LEU A 76 12.84 -5.34 -12.22
C LEU A 76 11.98 -5.83 -11.05
N VAL A 77 10.97 -5.04 -10.66
CA VAL A 77 10.04 -5.35 -9.57
C VAL A 77 8.63 -4.90 -9.94
N GLN A 78 7.63 -5.60 -9.39
CA GLN A 78 6.25 -5.17 -9.52
C GLN A 78 6.08 -3.77 -8.94
N THR A 79 5.63 -2.85 -9.79
CA THR A 79 5.50 -1.43 -9.48
C THR A 79 4.02 -1.05 -9.40
N LYS A 80 3.62 -0.35 -8.33
CA LYS A 80 2.30 0.26 -8.19
C LYS A 80 2.37 1.74 -8.51
N LEU A 81 1.32 2.24 -9.16
CA LEU A 81 1.15 3.65 -9.49
C LEU A 81 -0.05 4.20 -8.75
N ASN A 82 0.16 5.33 -8.09
CA ASN A 82 -0.91 6.19 -7.60
C ASN A 82 -0.60 7.65 -7.92
N VAL A 83 -1.59 8.51 -7.75
CA VAL A 83 -1.43 9.96 -7.89
C VAL A 83 -1.48 10.55 -6.50
N CYS A 84 -0.70 11.60 -6.24
CA CYS A 84 -0.87 12.43 -5.05
C CYS A 84 -1.01 13.90 -5.44
N GLU A 85 -1.54 14.70 -4.52
CA GLU A 85 -1.82 16.10 -4.79
C GLU A 85 -0.54 16.85 -5.20
N GLY A 86 -0.60 17.52 -6.36
CA GLY A 86 0.54 18.23 -6.92
C GLY A 86 0.79 19.58 -6.26
N GLY A 87 -0.27 20.36 -5.98
CA GLY A 87 -0.18 21.61 -5.21
C GLY A 87 0.87 22.59 -5.73
N GLY A 88 1.08 22.67 -7.05
CA GLY A 88 2.12 23.49 -7.69
C GLY A 88 3.44 22.75 -7.99
N SER A 89 3.49 21.45 -7.70
CA SER A 89 4.57 20.53 -8.09
C SER A 89 4.07 19.46 -9.07
N ASP A 90 3.09 19.83 -9.91
CA ASP A 90 2.57 18.94 -10.94
C ASP A 90 3.70 18.46 -11.87
N GLY A 91 3.75 17.16 -12.12
CA GLY A 91 4.83 16.52 -12.88
C GLY A 91 5.92 15.93 -12.01
N ASP A 92 5.94 16.21 -10.71
CA ASP A 92 6.89 15.55 -9.82
C ASP A 92 6.54 14.07 -9.62
N VAL A 93 7.55 13.23 -9.42
CA VAL A 93 7.37 11.79 -9.20
C VAL A 93 8.14 11.37 -7.95
N LEU A 94 7.45 10.74 -7.01
CA LEU A 94 8.03 10.13 -5.82
C LEU A 94 8.17 8.62 -6.03
N ILE A 95 9.32 8.05 -5.65
CA ILE A 95 9.58 6.63 -5.73
C ILE A 95 9.94 6.08 -4.34
N PHE A 96 9.19 5.07 -3.91
CA PHE A 96 9.44 4.29 -2.71
C PHE A 96 9.75 2.83 -3.09
N PRO A 97 10.66 2.13 -2.41
CA PRO A 97 11.34 2.52 -1.16
C PRO A 97 12.56 3.43 -1.35
N ASP A 98 12.88 3.82 -2.58
CA ASP A 98 14.13 4.51 -2.92
C ASP A 98 14.27 5.90 -2.27
N MET A 99 13.17 6.50 -1.80
CA MET A 99 13.12 7.82 -1.17
C MET A 99 13.72 8.90 -2.07
N VAL A 100 13.23 8.92 -3.31
CA VAL A 100 13.65 9.87 -4.34
C VAL A 100 12.44 10.61 -4.92
N ARG A 101 12.64 11.91 -5.17
CA ARG A 101 11.73 12.78 -5.92
C ARG A 101 12.42 13.21 -7.21
N TYR A 102 11.72 13.05 -8.33
CA TYR A 102 12.08 13.65 -9.61
C TYR A 102 11.17 14.83 -9.89
N LYS A 103 11.75 15.95 -10.31
CA LYS A 103 11.00 17.21 -10.48
C LYS A 103 10.55 17.47 -11.91
N GLY A 104 9.28 17.87 -12.04
CA GLY A 104 8.70 18.54 -13.20
C GLY A 104 8.76 17.72 -14.49
N ILE A 105 8.51 16.41 -14.41
CA ILE A 105 8.45 15.55 -15.59
C ILE A 105 7.26 15.97 -16.44
N LYS A 106 7.54 16.31 -17.70
CA LYS A 106 6.52 16.68 -18.68
C LYS A 106 5.99 15.46 -19.42
N ASP A 107 4.81 15.59 -20.02
CA ASP A 107 4.19 14.56 -20.87
C ASP A 107 5.14 14.01 -21.94
N THR A 108 5.94 14.88 -22.56
CA THR A 108 6.90 14.51 -23.62
C THR A 108 8.13 13.75 -23.11
N GLU A 109 8.35 13.74 -21.80
CA GLU A 109 9.56 13.22 -21.17
C GLU A 109 9.32 11.88 -20.45
N VAL A 110 8.05 11.49 -20.25
CA VAL A 110 7.65 10.29 -19.50
C VAL A 110 8.33 9.02 -20.03
N GLU A 111 8.43 8.83 -21.35
CA GLU A 111 9.07 7.65 -21.94
C GLU A 111 10.55 7.55 -21.53
N SER A 112 11.29 8.66 -21.68
CA SER A 112 12.71 8.72 -21.32
C SER A 112 12.93 8.51 -19.83
N PHE A 113 12.05 9.06 -19.00
CA PHE A 113 12.08 8.87 -17.55
C PHE A 113 11.82 7.40 -17.19
N PHE A 114 10.78 6.81 -17.78
CA PHE A 114 10.40 5.42 -17.55
C PHE A 114 11.55 4.47 -17.89
N GLU A 115 12.18 4.68 -19.05
CA GLU A 115 13.31 3.88 -19.50
C GLU A 115 14.52 4.02 -18.57
N ASP A 116 14.98 5.25 -18.28
CA ASP A 116 16.16 5.45 -17.44
C ASP A 116 15.93 4.94 -16.00
N VAL A 117 14.80 5.32 -15.39
CA VAL A 117 14.57 5.14 -13.95
C VAL A 117 13.87 3.83 -13.63
N LEU A 118 12.73 3.54 -14.27
CA LEU A 118 11.89 2.41 -13.85
C LEU A 118 12.39 1.08 -14.43
N VAL A 119 12.87 1.08 -15.67
CA VAL A 119 13.43 -0.09 -16.36
C VAL A 119 14.90 -0.28 -15.99
N ASN A 120 15.74 0.73 -16.22
CA ASN A 120 17.19 0.58 -16.07
C ASN A 120 17.74 0.87 -14.67
N GLY A 121 16.94 1.45 -13.76
CA GLY A 121 17.37 1.79 -12.40
C GLY A 121 18.49 2.85 -12.37
N LYS A 122 18.55 3.73 -13.37
CA LYS A 122 19.56 4.78 -13.50
C LYS A 122 18.97 6.15 -13.16
N PRO A 123 19.80 7.12 -12.71
CA PRO A 123 19.35 8.50 -12.58
C PRO A 123 18.78 9.01 -13.91
N TRP A 124 17.68 9.75 -13.83
CA TRP A 124 17.07 10.34 -15.02
C TRP A 124 17.96 11.42 -15.61
N ARG A 125 18.39 11.25 -16.87
CA ARG A 125 19.40 12.12 -17.49
C ARG A 125 18.95 13.57 -17.69
N SER A 126 17.66 13.76 -17.92
CA SER A 126 17.10 15.05 -18.33
C SER A 126 16.60 15.90 -17.15
N GLY A 127 16.62 15.36 -15.94
CA GLY A 127 15.97 15.99 -14.80
C GLY A 127 16.83 16.09 -13.54
N ARG A 128 16.21 16.66 -12.52
CA ARG A 128 16.79 16.77 -11.18
C ARG A 128 16.19 15.72 -10.27
N GLU A 129 17.07 14.85 -9.79
CA GLU A 129 16.81 13.89 -8.72
C GLU A 129 17.06 14.56 -7.37
N GLU A 130 16.13 14.42 -6.43
CA GLU A 130 16.26 14.89 -5.05
C GLU A 130 16.00 13.73 -4.09
N LYS A 131 16.94 13.49 -3.18
CA LYS A 131 16.72 12.58 -2.07
C LYS A 131 15.72 13.20 -1.08
N ILE A 132 14.72 12.43 -0.70
CA ILE A 132 13.74 12.82 0.32
C ILE A 132 13.99 12.02 1.60
N SER A 133 13.55 12.55 2.74
CA SER A 133 13.76 11.93 4.04
C SER A 133 12.55 12.15 4.95
N GLY A 134 12.52 11.47 6.08
CA GLY A 134 11.39 11.48 7.01
C GLY A 134 10.32 10.44 6.64
N THR A 135 9.14 10.63 7.23
CA THR A 135 7.98 9.74 7.07
C THR A 135 7.00 10.36 6.09
N PHE A 136 6.44 9.55 5.20
CA PHE A 136 5.39 9.97 4.27
C PHE A 136 4.08 9.26 4.59
N VAL A 137 3.03 10.04 4.82
CA VAL A 137 1.68 9.53 5.09
C VAL A 137 0.79 9.93 3.93
N PHE A 138 0.28 8.94 3.19
CA PHE A 138 -0.64 9.14 2.07
C PHE A 138 -2.04 8.74 2.48
N VAL A 139 -2.97 9.71 2.50
CA VAL A 139 -4.38 9.50 2.85
C VAL A 139 -5.22 9.56 1.58
N CYS A 140 -5.99 8.51 1.33
CA CYS A 140 -6.89 8.49 0.18
C CYS A 140 -8.03 9.49 0.35
N THR A 141 -8.15 10.46 -0.56
CA THR A 141 -9.24 11.46 -0.56
C THR A 141 -9.99 11.51 -1.89
N HIS A 142 -9.91 10.44 -2.70
CA HIS A 142 -10.39 10.45 -4.08
C HIS A 142 -11.92 10.35 -4.19
N ALA A 143 -12.62 11.48 -3.98
CA ALA A 143 -14.07 11.54 -3.88
C ALA A 143 -14.81 11.15 -5.17
N SER A 144 -14.27 11.51 -6.34
CA SER A 144 -14.85 11.19 -7.65
C SER A 144 -14.76 9.70 -7.98
N ARG A 145 -13.79 8.98 -7.41
CA ARG A 145 -13.63 7.53 -7.55
C ARG A 145 -14.43 6.76 -6.52
N ASP A 146 -14.37 7.20 -5.27
CA ASP A 146 -15.01 6.54 -4.15
C ASP A 146 -15.51 7.59 -3.14
N LYS A 147 -16.83 7.71 -3.05
CA LYS A 147 -17.51 8.63 -2.13
C LYS A 147 -17.07 8.41 -0.68
N ARG A 148 -16.78 7.18 -0.28
CA ARG A 148 -16.30 6.84 1.08
C ARG A 148 -14.93 7.43 1.35
N CYS A 149 -14.04 7.38 0.38
CA CYS A 149 -12.73 8.04 0.48
C CYS A 149 -12.88 9.57 0.52
N GLY A 150 -13.84 10.12 -0.24
CA GLY A 150 -14.17 11.54 -0.21
C GLY A 150 -14.75 12.03 1.13
N VAL A 151 -15.43 11.16 1.88
CA VAL A 151 -16.01 11.48 3.20
C VAL A 151 -15.00 11.22 4.33
N CYS A 152 -14.41 10.02 4.39
CA CYS A 152 -13.48 9.64 5.47
C CYS A 152 -12.13 10.36 5.37
N GLY A 153 -11.56 10.45 4.17
CA GLY A 153 -10.19 10.90 3.95
C GLY A 153 -9.90 12.30 4.48
N PRO A 154 -10.71 13.33 4.15
CA PRO A 154 -10.51 14.69 4.65
C PRO A 154 -10.53 14.80 6.18
N VAL A 155 -11.41 14.07 6.87
CA VAL A 155 -11.51 14.09 8.34
C VAL A 155 -10.26 13.49 9.00
N ILE A 156 -9.77 12.36 8.46
CA ILE A 156 -8.51 11.74 8.91
C ILE A 156 -7.33 12.69 8.68
N LEU A 157 -7.28 13.33 7.51
CA LEU A 157 -6.22 14.25 7.15
C LEU A 157 -6.17 15.46 8.10
N GLU A 158 -7.33 16.05 8.40
CA GLU A 158 -7.46 17.15 9.37
C GLU A 158 -6.93 16.74 10.74
N ARG A 159 -7.29 15.53 11.19
CA ARG A 159 -6.80 14.99 12.47
C ARG A 159 -5.28 14.79 12.48
N PHE A 160 -4.69 14.30 11.39
CA PHE A 160 -3.23 14.22 11.26
C PHE A 160 -2.58 15.60 11.32
N VAL A 161 -3.11 16.61 10.62
CA VAL A 161 -2.57 17.99 10.67
C VAL A 161 -2.56 18.52 12.09
N GLN A 162 -3.64 18.33 12.85
CA GLN A 162 -3.73 18.77 14.25
C GLN A 162 -2.69 18.07 15.14
N GLU A 163 -2.61 16.74 15.08
CA GLU A 163 -1.69 15.96 15.92
C GLU A 163 -0.23 16.17 15.55
N ILE A 164 0.11 16.25 14.26
CA ILE A 164 1.47 16.55 13.80
C ILE A 164 1.88 17.94 14.27
N GLY A 165 0.99 18.93 14.14
CA GLY A 165 1.24 20.30 14.56
C GLY A 165 1.40 20.45 16.08
N SER A 166 0.53 19.83 16.87
CA SER A 166 0.59 19.90 18.34
C SER A 166 1.83 19.22 18.92
N ARG A 167 2.39 18.23 18.21
CA ARG A 167 3.59 17.48 18.60
C ARG A 167 4.89 18.03 18.00
N GLY A 168 4.82 19.08 17.16
CA GLY A 168 6.00 19.65 16.50
C GLY A 168 6.68 18.71 15.50
N LEU A 169 5.91 17.83 14.86
CA LEU A 169 6.42 16.80 13.93
C LEU A 169 6.38 17.24 12.45
N SER A 170 6.02 18.49 12.16
CA SER A 170 5.80 19.01 10.80
C SER A 170 7.01 18.88 9.87
N ASP A 171 8.23 18.94 10.41
CA ASP A 171 9.46 18.80 9.61
C ASP A 171 9.85 17.33 9.37
N GLN A 172 9.24 16.39 10.08
CA GLN A 172 9.56 14.96 10.04
C GLN A 172 8.53 14.15 9.24
N ILE A 173 7.29 14.63 9.14
CA ILE A 173 6.18 13.90 8.54
C ILE A 173 5.59 14.71 7.37
N SER A 174 5.74 14.16 6.17
CA SER A 174 5.09 14.65 4.96
C SER A 174 3.71 14.00 4.80
N LEU A 175 2.65 14.75 5.06
CA LEU A 175 1.27 14.34 4.85
C LEU A 175 0.83 14.69 3.42
N LYS A 176 0.20 13.74 2.72
CA LYS A 176 -0.24 13.89 1.32
C LYS A 176 -1.61 13.30 1.10
N ARG A 177 -2.46 14.01 0.36
CA ARG A 177 -3.66 13.42 -0.26
C ARG A 177 -3.27 12.56 -1.46
N CYS A 178 -3.87 11.38 -1.61
CA CYS A 178 -3.63 10.49 -2.75
C CYS A 178 -4.93 10.02 -3.42
N SER A 179 -4.76 9.55 -4.66
CA SER A 179 -5.80 8.88 -5.42
C SER A 179 -6.19 7.55 -4.77
N HIS A 180 -7.20 6.90 -5.32
CA HIS A 180 -7.77 5.70 -4.71
C HIS A 180 -6.73 4.62 -4.45
N VAL A 181 -6.46 4.34 -3.17
CA VAL A 181 -5.56 3.28 -2.71
C VAL A 181 -6.36 2.27 -1.90
N GLY A 182 -6.60 1.09 -2.45
CA GLY A 182 -7.30 0.01 -1.75
C GLY A 182 -8.68 -0.26 -2.31
N GLN A 183 -9.54 -0.84 -1.47
CA GLN A 183 -10.92 -1.19 -1.85
C GLN A 183 -11.88 -0.28 -1.07
N HIS A 184 -13.03 0.06 -1.67
CA HIS A 184 -14.04 0.93 -1.06
C HIS A 184 -14.52 0.41 0.31
N LYS A 185 -14.57 -0.92 0.47
CA LYS A 185 -14.99 -1.56 1.73
C LYS A 185 -14.05 -1.28 2.89
N TYR A 186 -12.81 -0.83 2.65
CA TYR A 186 -11.80 -0.54 3.67
C TYR A 186 -11.53 0.96 3.85
N ALA A 187 -12.43 1.83 3.37
CA ALA A 187 -12.21 3.28 3.38
C ALA A 187 -11.82 3.81 4.77
N GLY A 188 -11.05 4.90 4.76
CA GLY A 188 -10.01 5.12 5.76
C GLY A 188 -8.69 4.46 5.33
N ASN A 189 -8.41 4.45 4.02
CA ASN A 189 -7.20 3.85 3.47
C ASN A 189 -6.02 4.83 3.60
N ILE A 190 -4.92 4.35 4.20
CA ILE A 190 -3.69 5.12 4.40
C ILE A 190 -2.49 4.25 4.02
N ILE A 191 -1.45 4.87 3.46
CA ILE A 191 -0.15 4.24 3.28
C ILE A 191 0.89 5.07 4.03
N ILE A 192 1.71 4.42 4.86
CA ILE A 192 2.79 5.05 5.60
C ILE A 192 4.12 4.48 5.10
N PHE A 193 4.96 5.34 4.55
CA PHE A 193 6.35 5.03 4.26
C PHE A 193 7.24 5.64 5.33
N SER A 194 7.99 4.81 6.04
CA SER A 194 8.85 5.24 7.14
C SER A 194 10.13 4.40 7.19
N PRO A 195 11.27 5.00 7.58
CA PRO A 195 12.48 4.26 7.89
C PRO A 195 12.31 3.48 9.20
N ASP A 196 12.88 2.29 9.26
CA ASP A 196 13.13 1.59 10.53
C ASP A 196 14.41 2.10 11.20
N SER A 197 14.78 1.49 12.33
CA SER A 197 16.01 1.84 13.07
C SER A 197 17.31 1.61 12.29
N ALA A 198 17.28 0.79 11.24
CA ALA A 198 18.41 0.57 10.32
C ALA A 198 18.33 1.48 9.07
N GLY A 199 17.33 2.35 8.98
CA GLY A 199 17.10 3.23 7.84
C GLY A 199 16.44 2.54 6.64
N LYS A 200 16.02 1.28 6.77
CA LYS A 200 15.30 0.57 5.70
C LYS A 200 13.87 1.07 5.63
N ILE A 201 13.43 1.41 4.43
CA ILE A 201 12.09 1.95 4.19
C ILE A 201 11.09 0.82 4.07
N SER A 202 10.05 0.88 4.89
CA SER A 202 8.85 0.03 4.76
C SER A 202 7.67 0.86 4.25
N GLY A 203 6.72 0.21 3.57
CA GLY A 203 5.49 0.85 3.08
C GLY A 203 4.27 0.10 3.59
N ASN A 204 3.71 0.54 4.71
CA ASN A 204 2.62 -0.14 5.41
C ASN A 204 1.25 0.42 5.00
N TRP A 205 0.33 -0.48 4.66
CA TRP A 205 -1.04 -0.15 4.27
C TRP A 205 -1.97 -0.35 5.47
N TYR A 206 -2.86 0.62 5.68
CA TYR A 206 -3.91 0.58 6.68
C TYR A 206 -5.27 0.80 6.02
N GLY A 207 -6.31 0.21 6.60
CA GLY A 207 -7.70 0.41 6.21
C GLY A 207 -8.60 0.48 7.44
N TYR A 208 -9.83 0.92 7.26
CA TYR A 208 -10.75 1.24 8.37
C TYR A 208 -10.19 2.27 9.37
N VAL A 209 -9.24 3.09 8.94
CA VAL A 209 -8.67 4.13 9.81
C VAL A 209 -9.72 5.20 10.06
N THR A 210 -9.83 5.60 11.32
CA THR A 210 -10.68 6.66 11.85
C THR A 210 -9.80 7.78 12.45
N PRO A 211 -10.38 8.95 12.77
CA PRO A 211 -9.65 10.00 13.47
C PRO A 211 -9.08 9.56 14.82
N ASP A 212 -9.73 8.62 15.51
CA ASP A 212 -9.28 8.14 16.83
C ASP A 212 -8.03 7.26 16.75
N ASP A 213 -7.76 6.70 15.56
CA ASP A 213 -6.57 5.87 15.31
C ASP A 213 -5.31 6.72 15.05
N VAL A 214 -5.45 8.01 14.72
CA VAL A 214 -4.34 8.89 14.33
C VAL A 214 -3.28 9.03 15.43
N PRO A 215 -3.63 9.28 16.71
CA PRO A 215 -2.66 9.29 17.80
C PRO A 215 -1.89 7.96 17.89
N GLU A 216 -2.57 6.83 17.79
CA GLU A 216 -1.94 5.51 17.85
C GLU A 216 -0.98 5.27 16.67
N LEU A 217 -1.35 5.68 15.45
CA LEU A 217 -0.47 5.61 14.27
C LEU A 217 0.82 6.42 14.46
N LEU A 218 0.73 7.59 15.11
CA LEU A 218 1.89 8.41 15.43
C LEU A 218 2.73 7.77 16.55
N ASP A 219 2.09 7.33 17.62
CA ASP A 219 2.76 6.87 18.85
C ASP A 219 3.33 5.45 18.76
N GLN A 220 2.66 4.53 18.07
CA GLN A 220 3.10 3.15 17.93
C GLN A 220 3.86 2.95 16.62
N HIS A 221 3.22 3.18 15.48
CA HIS A 221 3.87 2.86 14.21
C HIS A 221 5.00 3.83 13.87
N ILE A 222 4.73 5.14 13.83
CA ILE A 222 5.72 6.11 13.37
C ILE A 222 6.84 6.29 14.42
N ALA A 223 6.51 6.38 15.70
CA ALA A 223 7.53 6.61 16.74
C ALA A 223 8.28 5.35 17.18
N LYS A 224 7.64 4.17 17.21
CA LYS A 224 8.25 2.93 17.73
C LYS A 224 8.48 1.85 16.67
N GLY A 225 7.90 1.99 15.48
CA GLY A 225 7.93 0.95 14.44
C GLY A 225 6.96 -0.21 14.72
N GLU A 226 6.01 -0.05 15.65
CA GLU A 226 5.06 -1.09 16.04
C GLU A 226 3.82 -1.06 15.14
N ILE A 227 3.56 -2.16 14.42
CA ILE A 227 2.43 -2.25 13.48
C ILE A 227 1.10 -2.47 14.21
N ILE A 228 0.10 -1.64 13.88
CA ILE A 228 -1.25 -1.73 14.45
C ILE A 228 -2.06 -2.79 13.69
N GLN A 229 -1.95 -4.04 14.11
CA GLN A 229 -2.48 -5.21 13.39
C GLN A 229 -3.98 -5.14 13.06
N ARG A 230 -4.81 -4.60 13.96
CA ARG A 230 -6.28 -4.51 13.79
C ARG A 230 -6.73 -3.72 12.55
N ILE A 231 -5.90 -2.79 12.08
CA ILE A 231 -6.18 -1.94 10.90
C ILE A 231 -5.15 -2.14 9.79
N TRP A 232 -4.18 -3.04 9.97
CA TRP A 232 -3.11 -3.29 9.02
C TRP A 232 -3.58 -4.18 7.88
N ARG A 233 -3.18 -3.82 6.66
CA ARG A 233 -3.56 -4.53 5.43
C ARG A 233 -2.41 -5.26 4.76
N GLY A 234 -1.18 -4.92 5.11
CA GLY A 234 0.01 -5.49 4.48
C GLY A 234 1.13 -4.47 4.35
N GLN A 235 2.30 -4.96 3.93
CA GLN A 235 3.48 -4.14 3.70
C GLN A 235 4.03 -4.38 2.29
N MET A 236 4.48 -3.31 1.65
CA MET A 236 5.26 -3.36 0.41
C MET A 236 6.51 -4.23 0.59
N GLY A 237 6.79 -5.10 -0.38
CA GLY A 237 7.95 -5.98 -0.39
C GLY A 237 7.86 -7.20 0.53
N LEU A 238 6.78 -7.37 1.31
CA LEU A 238 6.52 -8.64 2.01
C LEU A 238 5.76 -9.61 1.09
N ALA A 239 6.19 -10.87 1.10
CA ALA A 239 5.45 -11.95 0.47
C ALA A 239 4.21 -12.30 1.31
N GLU A 240 3.14 -12.74 0.65
CA GLU A 240 1.91 -13.16 1.32
C GLU A 240 2.22 -14.33 2.28
N GLY A 241 1.91 -14.18 3.58
CA GLY A 241 1.94 -15.27 4.56
C GLY A 241 3.12 -15.34 5.56
N VAL A 242 3.95 -14.30 5.69
CA VAL A 242 5.11 -14.33 6.63
C VAL A 242 4.83 -13.71 8.01
N ALA A 243 3.69 -13.05 8.21
CA ALA A 243 3.44 -12.22 9.40
C ALA A 243 3.06 -12.96 10.70
N GLU A 244 3.11 -14.30 10.77
CA GLU A 244 2.60 -15.05 11.94
C GLU A 244 3.66 -15.72 12.84
N LYS A 245 4.98 -15.51 12.65
CA LYS A 245 5.98 -16.29 13.42
C LYS A 245 6.98 -15.56 14.30
N GLU A 246 6.89 -14.24 14.48
CA GLU A 246 7.92 -13.52 15.25
C GLU A 246 7.44 -12.79 16.52
N HIS A 247 6.17 -12.94 16.95
CA HIS A 247 5.69 -12.23 18.16
C HIS A 247 4.98 -13.06 19.25
N GLU A 248 4.93 -14.39 19.13
CA GLU A 248 4.47 -15.26 20.24
C GLU A 248 5.65 -15.95 20.94
N GLN A 249 6.45 -15.20 21.70
CA GLN A 249 7.23 -15.79 22.80
C GLN A 249 7.78 -14.76 23.80
N ARG A 250 6.90 -13.99 24.44
CA ARG A 250 7.15 -13.44 25.79
C ARG A 250 5.85 -13.35 26.59
N VAL A 251 5.25 -14.50 26.88
CA VAL A 251 4.34 -14.63 28.02
C VAL A 251 5.03 -15.55 29.02
N VAL A 252 5.67 -14.94 30.01
CA VAL A 252 6.13 -15.62 31.23
C VAL A 252 4.87 -15.84 32.08
N PRO A 253 4.47 -17.07 32.42
CA PRO A 253 3.38 -17.28 33.36
C PRO A 253 3.87 -16.91 34.76
N ASN A 254 3.21 -15.94 35.36
CA ASN A 254 3.43 -15.51 36.74
C ASN A 254 2.98 -16.63 37.70
N GLY A 255 3.94 -17.32 38.32
CA GLY A 255 3.71 -18.23 39.45
C GLY A 255 4.25 -17.60 40.73
N ASN A 256 3.39 -17.44 41.73
CA ASN A 256 3.75 -16.91 43.05
C ASN A 256 4.75 -17.83 43.81
N PRO A 257 5.51 -17.28 44.77
CA PRO A 257 6.72 -17.91 45.29
C PRO A 257 6.40 -18.92 46.39
N VAL A 258 7.10 -20.05 46.37
CA VAL A 258 7.27 -20.91 47.55
C VAL A 258 8.75 -20.95 47.89
N VAL A 259 9.06 -20.49 49.09
CA VAL A 259 10.36 -20.53 49.74
C VAL A 259 10.66 -21.97 50.15
N GLU A 260 11.75 -22.55 49.65
CA GLU A 260 12.51 -23.58 50.39
C GLU A 260 14.01 -23.44 50.10
N ASN A 261 14.77 -23.16 51.16
CA ASN A 261 16.22 -23.34 51.23
C ASN A 261 16.56 -24.81 50.98
N PHE A 262 17.60 -25.13 50.20
CA PHE A 262 18.53 -26.22 50.54
C PHE A 262 19.82 -26.13 49.70
N THR A 263 20.88 -26.65 50.32
CA THR A 263 22.32 -26.42 50.20
C THR A 263 23.07 -27.24 49.13
N GLY A 264 24.19 -26.69 48.65
CA GLY A 264 25.37 -27.43 48.14
C GLY A 264 25.33 -27.77 46.64
N GLY A 265 26.42 -27.75 45.86
CA GLY A 265 27.84 -27.58 46.10
C GLY A 265 28.59 -27.74 44.77
N CYS A 266 29.79 -27.16 44.68
CA CYS A 266 30.70 -27.21 43.53
C CYS A 266 31.29 -28.60 43.28
N CYS A 267 31.58 -28.94 42.02
CA CYS A 267 32.69 -29.83 41.63
C CYS A 267 33.30 -29.41 40.28
N GLN A 268 34.52 -28.91 40.31
CA GLN A 268 35.50 -29.00 39.21
C GLN A 268 36.37 -30.25 39.40
N GLY A 269 36.87 -30.83 38.31
CA GLY A 269 37.94 -31.84 38.27
C GLY A 269 37.74 -32.83 37.12
N ALA A 270 38.40 -32.68 35.97
CA ALA A 270 39.79 -33.01 35.64
C ALA A 270 40.00 -34.49 35.21
N ASN A 271 40.46 -34.64 33.96
CA ASN A 271 41.11 -35.77 33.29
C ASN A 271 40.29 -37.03 32.97
N GLY A 272 40.11 -37.26 31.66
CA GLY A 272 39.64 -38.54 31.12
C GLY A 272 39.39 -38.47 29.61
N SER A 273 40.44 -38.65 28.83
CA SER A 273 40.40 -38.78 27.37
C SER A 273 39.58 -39.99 26.92
N VAL A 274 38.51 -39.78 26.16
CA VAL A 274 38.01 -40.74 25.16
C VAL A 274 37.50 -39.96 23.95
N SER A 275 38.29 -40.06 22.87
CA SER A 275 37.89 -39.82 21.49
C SER A 275 36.96 -40.94 21.04
N CYS A 276 35.89 -40.63 20.29
CA CYS A 276 35.40 -41.47 19.19
C CYS A 276 34.24 -40.80 18.40
N CYS A 277 34.52 -40.62 17.10
CA CYS A 277 33.61 -40.73 15.95
C CYS A 277 32.86 -39.50 15.43
N GLN A 278 33.33 -39.07 14.25
CA GLN A 278 32.68 -38.31 13.18
C GLN A 278 31.51 -39.06 12.52
N ASN A 279 30.66 -38.28 11.83
CA ASN A 279 29.91 -38.50 10.57
C ASN A 279 28.43 -38.14 10.76
N GLU A 280 27.69 -37.55 9.82
CA GLU A 280 27.87 -36.99 8.48
C GLU A 280 26.59 -36.17 8.22
N ASN A 281 26.67 -35.07 7.48
CA ASN A 281 25.49 -34.31 7.04
C ASN A 281 24.78 -35.03 5.88
N PRO A 282 23.45 -35.25 5.90
CA PRO A 282 22.72 -35.61 4.71
C PRO A 282 22.26 -34.35 3.95
N LYS A 283 22.53 -34.33 2.64
CA LYS A 283 21.83 -33.48 1.65
C LYS A 283 20.38 -33.96 1.50
N PRO A 284 19.39 -33.08 1.31
CA PRO A 284 18.12 -33.46 0.73
C PRO A 284 18.13 -33.37 -0.80
N GLU A 285 17.66 -34.43 -1.46
CA GLU A 285 17.37 -34.53 -2.89
C GLU A 285 16.08 -33.78 -3.29
N PRO A 286 15.90 -33.44 -4.60
CA PRO A 286 14.82 -32.58 -5.05
C PRO A 286 13.49 -33.33 -5.19
N VAL A 287 12.46 -32.83 -4.52
CA VAL A 287 11.07 -33.30 -4.68
C VAL A 287 10.47 -32.65 -5.94
N LYS A 288 10.17 -33.48 -6.95
CA LYS A 288 9.25 -33.13 -8.04
C LYS A 288 7.83 -33.02 -7.49
N LYS A 289 7.14 -31.91 -7.78
CA LYS A 289 5.68 -31.85 -7.79
C LYS A 289 5.20 -31.27 -9.10
N GLU A 290 4.62 -32.14 -9.91
CA GLU A 290 3.67 -31.77 -10.96
C GLU A 290 2.42 -31.20 -10.28
N GLY A 291 2.00 -30.02 -10.71
CA GLY A 291 0.86 -29.30 -10.16
C GLY A 291 0.32 -28.33 -11.18
N LYS A 292 -0.67 -28.80 -11.91
CA LYS A 292 -1.53 -28.16 -12.92
C LYS A 292 -1.75 -26.66 -12.67
N CYS A 293 -1.48 -25.85 -13.71
CA CYS A 293 -1.75 -24.41 -13.75
C CYS A 293 -3.26 -24.20 -13.97
N ASP A 294 -4.01 -24.01 -12.90
CA ASP A 294 -5.38 -23.50 -12.97
C ASP A 294 -5.32 -21.97 -12.84
N ILE A 295 -5.62 -21.30 -13.95
CA ILE A 295 -5.77 -19.86 -14.07
C ILE A 295 -7.03 -19.46 -13.30
N TRP A 296 -6.87 -18.74 -12.18
CA TRP A 296 -7.99 -18.17 -11.41
C TRP A 296 -8.07 -16.67 -11.67
N PHE A 297 -8.99 -16.29 -12.57
CA PHE A 297 -9.57 -14.94 -12.59
C PHE A 297 -10.39 -14.75 -11.32
N GLN A 298 -10.13 -13.69 -10.54
CA GLN A 298 -11.06 -13.24 -9.52
C GLN A 298 -12.11 -12.28 -10.14
N PRO A 299 -13.34 -12.27 -9.61
CA PRO A 299 -14.53 -11.96 -10.39
C PRO A 299 -14.75 -10.45 -10.52
N LEU A 300 -15.06 -10.02 -11.74
CA LEU A 300 -15.69 -8.73 -12.02
C LEU A 300 -17.08 -8.67 -11.37
N ASP A 301 -17.47 -7.49 -10.93
CA ASP A 301 -18.80 -7.20 -10.42
C ASP A 301 -19.89 -7.55 -11.43
N LYS A 302 -21.01 -8.10 -10.92
CA LYS A 302 -22.12 -8.63 -11.73
C LYS A 302 -22.75 -7.60 -12.68
N GLU A 303 -22.56 -6.29 -12.43
CA GLU A 303 -23.10 -5.24 -13.29
C GLU A 303 -22.28 -5.02 -14.57
N GLU A 304 -20.96 -5.23 -14.55
CA GLU A 304 -20.13 -5.11 -15.76
C GLU A 304 -20.33 -6.28 -16.74
N MET A 305 -20.73 -7.44 -16.23
CA MET A 305 -21.02 -8.62 -17.07
C MET A 305 -22.22 -8.39 -17.99
N TYR A 306 -23.24 -7.65 -17.51
CA TYR A 306 -24.41 -7.33 -18.34
C TYR A 306 -24.12 -6.22 -19.37
N LEU A 307 -23.27 -5.25 -19.02
CA LEU A 307 -22.89 -4.19 -19.94
C LEU A 307 -21.96 -4.71 -21.05
N GLY A 308 -20.99 -5.55 -20.69
CA GLY A 308 -20.08 -6.19 -21.65
C GLY A 308 -20.79 -7.14 -22.62
N ALA A 309 -21.75 -7.93 -22.15
CA ALA A 309 -22.54 -8.82 -23.00
C ALA A 309 -23.43 -8.04 -24.00
N ALA A 310 -24.01 -6.91 -23.58
CA ALA A 310 -24.83 -6.07 -24.45
C ALA A 310 -24.02 -5.41 -25.58
N VAL A 311 -22.80 -4.94 -25.28
CA VAL A 311 -21.93 -4.30 -26.27
C VAL A 311 -21.41 -5.32 -27.31
N VAL A 312 -21.00 -6.51 -26.87
CA VAL A 312 -20.54 -7.57 -27.80
C VAL A 312 -21.69 -8.07 -28.68
N GLY A 313 -22.90 -8.21 -28.13
CA GLY A 313 -24.10 -8.58 -28.89
C GLY A 313 -24.44 -7.54 -29.97
N ALA A 314 -24.38 -6.25 -29.65
CA ALA A 314 -24.68 -5.18 -30.61
C ALA A 314 -23.66 -5.12 -31.75
N VAL A 315 -22.36 -5.28 -31.46
CA VAL A 315 -21.29 -5.27 -32.48
C VAL A 315 -21.39 -6.48 -33.41
N ALA A 316 -21.67 -7.67 -32.87
CA ALA A 316 -21.85 -8.87 -33.67
C ALA A 316 -23.07 -8.76 -34.62
N THR A 317 -24.15 -8.13 -34.15
CA THR A 317 -25.36 -7.93 -34.96
C THR A 317 -25.12 -6.93 -36.09
N ILE A 318 -24.41 -5.83 -35.83
CA ILE A 318 -24.04 -4.83 -36.85
C ILE A 318 -23.08 -5.43 -37.89
N ALA A 319 -22.10 -6.23 -37.45
CA ALA A 319 -21.16 -6.90 -38.35
C ALA A 319 -21.84 -7.95 -39.26
N MET A 320 -22.80 -8.71 -38.73
CA MET A 320 -23.57 -9.70 -39.49
C MET A 320 -24.51 -9.04 -40.51
N ILE A 321 -25.14 -7.91 -40.15
CA ILE A 321 -25.95 -7.12 -41.08
C ILE A 321 -25.06 -6.50 -42.18
N GLY A 322 -23.91 -5.92 -41.83
CA GLY A 322 -22.95 -5.41 -42.81
C GLY A 322 -22.43 -6.47 -43.78
N TYR A 323 -22.12 -7.66 -43.28
CA TYR A 323 -21.63 -8.78 -44.11
C TYR A 323 -22.72 -9.32 -45.07
N THR A 324 -23.98 -9.34 -44.65
CA THR A 324 -25.09 -9.79 -45.51
C THR A 324 -25.47 -8.77 -46.59
N PHE A 325 -25.30 -7.47 -46.34
CA PHE A 325 -25.42 -6.45 -47.39
C PHE A 325 -24.27 -6.51 -48.40
N PHE A 326 -23.02 -6.69 -47.93
CA PHE A 326 -21.86 -6.73 -48.82
C PHE A 326 -21.87 -7.94 -49.78
N LYS A 327 -22.42 -9.08 -49.35
CA LYS A 327 -22.52 -10.29 -50.19
C LYS A 327 -23.66 -10.26 -51.23
N ARG A 328 -24.60 -9.32 -51.15
CA ARG A 328 -25.71 -9.18 -52.13
C ARG A 328 -25.42 -8.18 -53.25
N SER A 329 -24.27 -7.51 -53.25
CA SER A 329 -23.89 -6.49 -54.24
C SER A 329 -22.64 -6.83 -55.05
N GLY A 330 -22.25 -8.10 -55.12
CA GLY A 330 -21.20 -8.63 -56.00
C GLY A 330 -21.74 -9.65 -56.98
#